data_AF-A0A3M7J5S7-F1
#
_entry.id   AF-A0A3M7J5S7-F1
#
_cell.length_a   1.000
_cell.length_b   1.000
_cell.length_c   1.000
_cell.angle_alpha   90.00
_cell.angle_beta   90.00
_cell.angle_gamma   90.00
#
_symmetry.space_group_name_H-M   'P 1'
#
loop_
_entity.id
_entity.type
_entity.pdbx_description
1 polymer ?
#
loop_
_entity_poly.entity_id
_entity_poly.type
_entity_poly.pdbx_seq_one_letter_code
_entity_poly.pdbx_strand_id
1 'polypeptide(L)'
;MPRYTLVGSELSLFTGKIKTYLQWKGIPHDVLLPSDEVFKKIILPGAGIAMIPVLLVHDDQASLANAKALQDTKEIMDYFETMYPPGSSPDLVPSPMQHAVVPSTPKRAFAAQLFELLADEWLLTQAMYWRWYAPHLDKQRKFLAMEFGNSSTGGLAPLETQRAIGEKRMARFAGFTPGLGVSETTSPALEWQFHELLKLMESHFDQYPFVLGDEISLADFALWGSFGPHLGRDPVPSFIIKTQAPGVWEWIERVNSGHRWAGQHVRNGNGAQNSYGTRKMQAQDPDVDDVPDSTFKIMRFLMTDYGPILQATVDRTIQYTEKKGGDRVALPRALGEDDFTVRGPQGFVKGSRRVQTHAIWELDRIVARSLSSGQARTSLLEWLESGCGKDCAKTLGSAIEAWVKSGRHVEREKATLLAVSEKADKGKL
;
A
#
# COMPACT_ATOMS: atom_id res chain seq x y z
N MET A 1 -2.72 2.45 30.36
CA MET A 1 -3.12 2.23 28.96
C MET A 1 -1.84 2.08 28.14
N PRO A 2 -1.80 1.14 27.18
CA PRO A 2 -0.64 1.00 26.31
C PRO A 2 -0.37 2.32 25.57
N ARG A 3 0.91 2.65 25.41
CA ARG A 3 1.40 3.72 24.54
C ARG A 3 1.90 3.12 23.23
N TYR A 4 1.88 3.95 22.20
CA TYR A 4 2.27 3.58 20.86
C TYR A 4 3.40 4.48 20.38
N THR A 5 4.47 3.88 19.86
CA THR A 5 5.54 4.61 19.16
C THR A 5 5.66 4.07 17.75
N LEU A 6 5.44 4.92 16.74
CA LEU A 6 5.68 4.59 15.35
C LEU A 6 7.15 4.88 15.01
N VAL A 7 7.90 3.83 14.71
CA VAL A 7 9.27 3.93 14.23
C VAL A 7 9.26 4.04 12.71
N GLY A 8 9.68 5.18 12.17
CA GLY A 8 9.65 5.42 10.73
C GLY A 8 10.07 6.84 10.32
N SER A 9 10.02 7.09 9.02
CA SER A 9 10.38 8.38 8.42
C SER A 9 9.43 8.73 7.28
N GLU A 10 9.18 10.03 7.07
CA GLU A 10 8.37 10.58 5.97
C GLU A 10 8.87 10.16 4.57
N LEU A 11 10.11 9.71 4.46
CA LEU A 11 10.70 9.20 3.22
C LEU A 11 10.21 7.80 2.84
N SER A 12 9.70 7.03 3.79
CA SER A 12 9.24 5.67 3.56
C SER A 12 7.79 5.67 3.12
N LEU A 13 7.56 5.08 1.94
CA LEU A 13 6.24 4.80 1.36
C LEU A 13 5.32 4.17 2.41
N PHE A 14 5.76 3.06 3.00
CA PHE A 14 4.97 2.30 3.97
C PHE A 14 4.82 3.01 5.32
N THR A 15 5.81 3.82 5.74
CA THR A 15 5.63 4.63 6.97
C THR A 15 4.54 5.68 6.75
N GLY A 16 4.55 6.35 5.60
CA GLY A 16 3.50 7.30 5.25
C GLY A 16 2.12 6.64 5.23
N LYS A 17 1.98 5.49 4.55
CA LYS A 17 0.73 4.71 4.50
C LYS A 17 0.14 4.51 5.90
N ILE A 18 0.93 3.98 6.84
CA ILE A 18 0.41 3.70 8.18
C ILE A 18 0.22 4.97 9.02
N LYS A 19 1.11 5.95 8.92
CA LYS A 19 0.99 7.22 9.64
C LYS A 19 -0.33 7.91 9.29
N THR A 20 -0.67 7.99 8.01
CA THR A 20 -1.92 8.61 7.53
C THR A 20 -3.15 7.88 8.05
N TYR A 21 -3.12 6.54 8.09
CA TYR A 21 -4.18 5.76 8.74
C TYR A 21 -4.28 6.04 10.25
N LEU A 22 -3.17 6.07 10.98
CA LEU A 22 -3.18 6.31 12.44
C LEU A 22 -3.72 7.70 12.77
N GLN A 23 -3.33 8.71 11.98
CA GLN A 23 -3.84 10.08 12.11
C GLN A 23 -5.34 10.13 11.81
N TRP A 24 -5.77 9.50 10.71
CA TRP A 24 -7.18 9.40 10.34
C TRP A 24 -8.02 8.71 11.42
N LYS A 25 -7.60 7.52 11.87
CA LYS A 25 -8.28 6.73 12.91
C LYS A 25 -8.22 7.43 14.27
N GLY A 26 -7.41 8.48 14.43
CA GLY A 26 -7.26 9.21 15.68
C GLY A 26 -6.55 8.38 16.74
N ILE A 27 -5.51 7.63 16.38
CA ILE A 27 -4.69 6.84 17.31
C ILE A 27 -3.54 7.71 17.85
N PRO A 28 -3.51 8.07 19.15
CA PRO A 28 -2.40 8.81 19.73
C PRO A 28 -1.11 7.97 19.69
N HIS A 29 -0.04 8.50 19.12
CA HIS A 29 1.25 7.82 19.05
C HIS A 29 2.41 8.82 19.05
N ASP A 30 3.54 8.40 19.61
CA ASP A 30 4.82 9.06 19.48
C ASP A 30 5.51 8.64 18.16
N VAL A 31 6.44 9.45 17.67
CA VAL A 31 7.25 9.12 16.48
C VAL A 31 8.71 8.99 16.88
N LEU A 32 9.34 7.89 16.46
CA LEU A 32 10.77 7.65 16.66
C LEU A 32 11.48 7.51 15.30
N LEU A 33 12.49 8.34 15.07
CA LEU A 33 13.28 8.24 13.84
C LEU A 33 14.14 6.97 13.83
N PRO A 34 14.26 6.30 12.67
CA PRO A 34 14.97 5.03 12.55
C PRO A 34 16.48 5.23 12.41
N SER A 35 17.14 5.64 13.49
CA SER A 35 18.60 5.73 13.54
C SER A 35 19.26 4.34 13.46
N ASP A 36 20.57 4.28 13.17
CA ASP A 36 21.31 3.00 13.17
C ASP A 36 21.22 2.29 14.54
N GLU A 37 21.15 3.06 15.64
CA GLU A 37 20.95 2.51 16.98
C GLU A 37 19.55 1.93 17.16
N VAL A 38 18.51 2.62 16.70
CA VAL A 38 17.12 2.11 16.73
C VAL A 38 16.99 0.84 15.88
N PHE A 39 17.62 0.79 14.71
CA PHE A 39 17.67 -0.43 13.90
C PHE A 39 18.31 -1.58 14.66
N LYS A 40 19.47 -1.34 15.29
CA LYS A 40 20.26 -2.37 15.97
C LYS A 40 19.62 -2.86 17.27
N LYS A 41 19.09 -1.94 18.08
CA LYS A 41 18.63 -2.23 19.46
C LYS A 41 17.13 -2.50 19.57
N ILE A 42 16.32 -2.02 18.63
CA ILE A 42 14.85 -2.10 18.72
C ILE A 42 14.28 -2.90 17.55
N ILE A 43 14.49 -2.43 16.31
CA ILE A 43 13.82 -3.04 15.14
C ILE A 43 14.32 -4.47 14.88
N LEU A 44 15.62 -4.71 14.82
CA LEU A 44 16.16 -6.04 14.53
C LEU A 44 15.79 -7.07 15.61
N PRO A 45 15.98 -6.81 16.92
CA PRO A 45 15.58 -7.75 17.97
C PRO A 45 14.07 -8.00 18.02
N GLY A 46 13.26 -6.95 17.86
CA GLY A 46 11.80 -7.03 17.97
C GLY A 46 11.14 -7.65 16.73
N ALA A 47 11.40 -7.08 15.55
CA ALA A 47 10.73 -7.43 14.30
C ALA A 47 11.48 -8.47 13.45
N GLY A 48 12.76 -8.74 13.73
CA GLY A 48 13.56 -9.75 13.02
C GLY A 48 14.14 -9.29 11.68
N ILE A 49 13.80 -8.10 11.19
CA ILE A 49 14.39 -7.53 9.97
C ILE A 49 14.44 -6.00 10.03
N ALA A 50 15.51 -5.42 9.48
CA ALA A 50 15.75 -3.98 9.47
C ALA A 50 14.89 -3.27 8.41
N MET A 51 13.58 -3.19 8.67
CA MET A 51 12.62 -2.45 7.83
C MET A 51 11.67 -1.61 8.68
N ILE A 52 11.22 -0.51 8.09
CA ILE A 52 10.21 0.40 8.63
C ILE A 52 8.97 0.37 7.74
N PRO A 53 7.77 0.62 8.28
CA PRO A 53 7.50 1.03 9.66
C PRO A 53 7.51 -0.13 10.67
N VAL A 54 7.72 0.21 11.94
CA VAL A 54 7.46 -0.68 13.09
C VAL A 54 6.63 0.09 14.12
N LEU A 55 5.50 -0.48 14.54
CA LEU A 55 4.77 0.02 15.69
C LEU A 55 5.26 -0.69 16.95
N LEU A 56 5.65 0.08 17.96
CA LEU A 56 5.97 -0.42 19.29
C LEU A 56 4.77 -0.21 20.20
N VAL A 57 4.32 -1.28 20.86
CA VAL A 57 3.31 -1.23 21.92
C VAL A 57 4.03 -1.42 23.25
N HIS A 58 3.94 -0.43 24.13
CA HIS A 58 4.74 -0.34 25.36
C HIS A 58 4.01 0.43 26.46
N ASP A 59 4.47 0.33 27.71
CA ASP A 59 3.87 1.07 28.83
C ASP A 59 4.47 2.47 28.98
N ASP A 60 5.76 2.63 28.68
CA ASP A 60 6.49 3.89 28.79
C ASP A 60 7.68 3.97 27.80
N GLN A 61 8.28 5.15 27.66
CA GLN A 61 9.41 5.34 26.75
C GLN A 61 10.71 4.63 27.21
N ALA A 62 10.82 4.24 28.47
CA ALA A 62 12.00 3.53 28.98
C ALA A 62 12.04 2.05 28.57
N SER A 63 10.89 1.48 28.18
CA SER A 63 10.70 0.07 27.84
C SER A 63 10.73 -0.25 26.34
N LEU A 64 11.07 0.71 25.46
CA LEU A 64 11.02 0.51 24.00
C LEU A 64 11.83 -0.69 23.49
N ALA A 65 12.97 -1.02 24.12
CA ALA A 65 13.79 -2.16 23.70
C ALA A 65 13.11 -3.53 23.90
N ASN A 66 12.14 -3.60 24.82
CA ASN A 66 11.38 -4.82 25.14
C ASN A 66 9.91 -4.71 24.69
N ALA A 67 9.56 -3.65 23.96
CA ALA A 67 8.21 -3.42 23.49
C ALA A 67 7.75 -4.53 22.53
N LYS A 68 6.43 -4.79 22.51
CA LYS A 68 5.85 -5.63 21.46
C LYS A 68 5.97 -4.86 20.14
N ALA A 69 6.74 -5.41 19.20
CA ALA A 69 6.94 -4.86 17.87
C ALA A 69 5.95 -5.49 16.88
N LEU A 70 5.18 -4.65 16.19
CA LEU A 70 4.39 -5.00 15.01
C LEU A 70 5.05 -4.38 13.79
N GLN A 71 5.31 -5.16 12.74
CA GLN A 71 5.97 -4.69 11.53
C GLN A 71 5.16 -5.13 10.33
N ASP A 72 5.02 -4.26 9.32
CA ASP A 72 4.07 -4.31 8.20
C ASP A 72 2.79 -3.50 8.46
N THR A 73 2.42 -2.69 7.48
CA THR A 73 1.27 -1.78 7.61
C THR A 73 -0.04 -2.52 7.78
N LYS A 74 -0.20 -3.69 7.15
CA LYS A 74 -1.42 -4.48 7.20
C LYS A 74 -1.65 -5.06 8.59
N GLU A 75 -0.60 -5.58 9.22
CA GLU A 75 -0.68 -6.09 10.59
C GLU A 75 -0.93 -4.96 11.61
N ILE A 76 -0.33 -3.79 11.40
CA ILE A 76 -0.57 -2.65 12.27
C ILE A 76 -2.02 -2.16 12.15
N MET A 77 -2.57 -2.08 10.93
CA MET A 77 -3.99 -1.75 10.71
C MET A 77 -4.90 -2.82 11.32
N ASP A 78 -4.66 -4.11 11.06
CA ASP A 78 -5.45 -5.22 11.63
C ASP A 78 -5.49 -5.17 13.17
N TYR A 79 -4.36 -4.84 13.81
CA TYR A 79 -4.27 -4.69 15.26
C TYR A 79 -5.23 -3.61 15.79
N PHE A 80 -5.29 -2.47 15.12
CA PHE A 80 -6.16 -1.36 15.54
C PHE A 80 -7.62 -1.55 15.13
N GLU A 81 -7.91 -2.12 13.96
CA GLU A 81 -9.29 -2.46 13.55
C GLU A 81 -9.89 -3.52 14.49
N THR A 82 -9.08 -4.44 15.03
CA THR A 82 -9.54 -5.40 16.04
C THR A 82 -9.82 -4.72 17.39
N MET A 83 -9.00 -3.74 17.77
CA MET A 83 -9.15 -3.02 19.04
C MET A 83 -10.30 -2.01 19.02
N TYR A 84 -10.58 -1.42 17.86
CA TYR A 84 -11.61 -0.41 17.63
C TYR A 84 -12.54 -0.86 16.50
N PRO A 85 -13.35 -1.91 16.73
CA PRO A 85 -14.23 -2.46 15.71
C PRO A 85 -15.35 -1.46 15.36
N PRO A 86 -15.98 -1.62 14.17
CA PRO A 86 -17.06 -0.76 13.75
C PRO A 86 -18.23 -0.77 14.75
N GLY A 87 -18.69 0.41 15.13
CA GLY A 87 -19.71 0.56 16.17
C GLY A 87 -20.50 1.86 16.03
N SER A 88 -21.74 1.83 16.47
CA SER A 88 -22.72 2.90 16.30
C SER A 88 -22.71 3.92 17.44
N SER A 89 -21.54 4.22 18.04
CA SER A 89 -21.50 5.28 19.05
C SER A 89 -21.79 6.61 18.37
N PRO A 90 -22.91 7.30 18.71
CA PRO A 90 -23.29 8.56 18.10
C PRO A 90 -22.47 9.75 18.63
N ASP A 91 -21.53 9.49 19.56
CA ASP A 91 -20.61 10.51 20.04
C ASP A 91 -19.63 10.85 18.92
N LEU A 92 -19.69 12.10 18.47
CA LEU A 92 -19.08 12.56 17.22
C LEU A 92 -17.56 12.69 17.24
N VAL A 93 -16.85 12.39 18.35
CA VAL A 93 -15.38 12.28 18.39
C VAL A 93 -14.85 11.50 19.63
N PRO A 94 -15.07 10.18 19.83
CA PRO A 94 -14.15 9.41 20.65
C PRO A 94 -12.95 9.09 19.75
N SER A 95 -11.81 9.72 20.01
CA SER A 95 -10.53 9.20 19.51
C SER A 95 -10.22 7.94 20.32
N PRO A 96 -10.01 6.77 19.69
CA PRO A 96 -9.98 6.51 18.23
C PRO A 96 -11.34 6.24 17.55
N MET A 97 -11.46 6.63 16.27
CA MET A 97 -12.67 6.50 15.44
C MET A 97 -13.12 5.04 15.24
N GLN A 98 -14.43 4.79 15.25
CA GLN A 98 -15.02 3.46 14.98
C GLN A 98 -15.44 3.27 13.51
N HIS A 99 -14.87 4.03 12.57
CA HIS A 99 -15.07 3.81 11.13
C HIS A 99 -14.23 2.64 10.65
N ALA A 100 -14.81 1.69 9.92
CA ALA A 100 -14.09 0.55 9.36
C ALA A 100 -13.21 1.00 8.19
N VAL A 101 -11.93 0.61 8.16
CA VAL A 101 -11.10 0.92 6.98
C VAL A 101 -11.46 0.02 5.79
N VAL A 102 -11.91 -1.20 6.03
CA VAL A 102 -12.45 -2.10 5.00
C VAL A 102 -13.97 -2.01 5.02
N PRO A 103 -14.62 -1.68 3.89
CA PRO A 103 -16.09 -1.67 3.80
C PRO A 103 -16.68 -3.03 4.20
N SER A 104 -17.87 -3.04 4.80
CA SER A 104 -18.56 -4.26 5.22
C SER A 104 -19.18 -5.04 4.04
N THR A 105 -19.40 -4.38 2.91
CA THR A 105 -20.05 -4.98 1.75
C THR A 105 -19.06 -5.77 0.88
N PRO A 106 -19.40 -6.99 0.40
CA PRO A 106 -18.44 -7.89 -0.23
C PRO A 106 -17.65 -7.33 -1.41
N LYS A 107 -18.30 -6.65 -2.37
CA LYS A 107 -17.63 -6.13 -3.57
C LYS A 107 -16.71 -4.97 -3.21
N ARG A 108 -17.15 -4.05 -2.35
CA ARG A 108 -16.32 -2.93 -1.90
C ARG A 108 -15.14 -3.41 -1.04
N ALA A 109 -15.34 -4.41 -0.19
CA ALA A 109 -14.28 -5.04 0.60
C ALA A 109 -13.22 -5.71 -0.30
N PHE A 110 -13.67 -6.44 -1.33
CA PHE A 110 -12.80 -7.07 -2.31
C PHE A 110 -12.02 -6.01 -3.13
N ALA A 111 -12.70 -4.96 -3.58
CA ALA A 111 -12.08 -3.83 -4.28
C ALA A 111 -10.99 -3.16 -3.44
N ALA A 112 -11.27 -2.89 -2.16
CA ALA A 112 -10.35 -2.22 -1.26
C ALA A 112 -9.04 -3.00 -1.07
N GLN A 113 -9.16 -4.32 -0.88
CA GLN A 113 -7.99 -5.20 -0.72
C GLN A 113 -7.25 -5.42 -2.05
N LEU A 114 -7.95 -5.45 -3.18
CA LEU A 114 -7.30 -5.53 -4.49
C LEU A 114 -6.50 -4.26 -4.80
N PHE A 115 -7.04 -3.08 -4.46
CA PHE A 115 -6.27 -1.84 -4.52
C PHE A 115 -5.06 -1.84 -3.58
N GLU A 116 -5.17 -2.47 -2.42
CA GLU A 116 -4.02 -2.63 -1.52
C GLU A 116 -2.90 -3.45 -2.17
N LEU A 117 -3.22 -4.60 -2.76
CA LEU A 117 -2.26 -5.42 -3.52
C LEU A 117 -1.63 -4.63 -4.66
N LEU A 118 -2.44 -3.94 -5.46
CA LEU A 118 -1.98 -3.14 -6.58
C LEU A 118 -1.07 -1.99 -6.14
N ALA A 119 -1.38 -1.34 -5.02
CA ALA A 119 -0.59 -0.24 -4.48
C ALA A 119 0.78 -0.72 -4.00
N ASP A 120 0.79 -1.78 -3.19
CA ASP A 120 1.98 -2.24 -2.48
C ASP A 120 2.94 -3.00 -3.42
N GLU A 121 2.43 -3.65 -4.48
CA GLU A 121 3.24 -4.51 -5.37
C GLU A 121 3.47 -3.97 -6.79
N TRP A 122 2.60 -3.06 -7.28
CA TRP A 122 2.71 -2.49 -8.62
C TRP A 122 2.94 -0.98 -8.64
N LEU A 123 2.13 -0.22 -7.93
CA LEU A 123 2.27 1.24 -7.83
C LEU A 123 3.58 1.63 -7.11
N LEU A 124 4.12 0.74 -6.29
CA LEU A 124 5.50 0.78 -5.78
C LEU A 124 6.54 1.01 -6.90
N THR A 125 6.38 0.38 -8.08
CA THR A 125 7.30 0.56 -9.20
C THR A 125 7.29 2.01 -9.69
N GLN A 126 6.12 2.66 -9.76
CA GLN A 126 6.00 4.07 -10.14
C GLN A 126 6.63 4.99 -9.09
N ALA A 127 6.33 4.78 -7.80
CA ALA A 127 6.91 5.55 -6.71
C ALA A 127 8.45 5.50 -6.73
N MET A 128 9.00 4.30 -6.91
CA MET A 128 10.45 4.09 -6.98
C MET A 128 11.07 4.61 -8.28
N TYR A 129 10.38 4.47 -9.41
CA TYR A 129 10.81 4.97 -10.72
C TYR A 129 11.00 6.50 -10.69
N TRP A 130 9.97 7.24 -10.30
CA TRP A 130 10.01 8.71 -10.28
C TRP A 130 10.97 9.28 -9.24
N ARG A 131 11.24 8.56 -8.15
CA ARG A 131 12.20 8.99 -7.13
C ARG A 131 13.65 8.74 -7.56
N TRP A 132 13.95 7.56 -8.08
CA TRP A 132 15.32 7.03 -8.16
C TRP A 132 15.89 6.86 -9.56
N TYR A 133 15.06 6.82 -10.61
CA TYR A 133 15.59 6.67 -11.96
C TYR A 133 16.35 7.93 -12.38
N ALA A 134 17.55 7.75 -12.94
CA ALA A 134 18.56 8.82 -13.08
C ALA A 134 18.03 10.12 -13.71
N PRO A 135 17.27 10.12 -14.83
CA PRO A 135 16.74 11.33 -15.44
C PRO A 135 15.87 12.19 -14.51
N HIS A 136 15.17 11.56 -13.56
CA HIS A 136 14.31 12.24 -12.59
C HIS A 136 15.07 12.57 -11.31
N LEU A 137 15.87 11.63 -10.81
CA LEU A 137 16.70 11.79 -9.62
C LEU A 137 17.59 13.03 -9.71
N ASP A 138 18.25 13.25 -10.85
CA ASP A 138 19.19 14.37 -10.99
C ASP A 138 18.52 15.74 -10.85
N LYS A 139 17.23 15.86 -11.17
CA LYS A 139 16.45 17.10 -11.04
C LYS A 139 16.00 17.39 -9.61
N GLN A 140 16.02 16.39 -8.72
CA GLN A 140 15.53 16.48 -7.34
C GLN A 140 16.51 15.98 -6.28
N ARG A 141 17.74 15.64 -6.69
CA ARG A 141 18.77 15.03 -5.85
C ARG A 141 19.04 15.84 -4.58
N LYS A 142 19.16 17.17 -4.69
CA LYS A 142 19.40 18.05 -3.54
C LYS A 142 18.29 17.94 -2.50
N PHE A 143 17.02 17.93 -2.93
CA PHE A 143 15.87 17.78 -2.03
C PHE A 143 15.95 16.43 -1.30
N LEU A 144 16.09 15.33 -2.05
CA LEU A 144 16.18 13.99 -1.47
C LEU A 144 17.38 13.85 -0.50
N ALA A 145 18.55 14.38 -0.86
CA ALA A 145 19.73 14.32 -0.01
C ALA A 145 19.52 15.07 1.31
N MET A 146 18.90 16.24 1.26
CA MET A 146 18.54 16.98 2.47
C MET A 146 17.54 16.22 3.33
N GLU A 147 16.51 15.63 2.73
CA GLU A 147 15.49 14.87 3.45
C GLU A 147 16.06 13.61 4.13
N PHE A 148 16.87 12.83 3.40
CA PHE A 148 17.56 11.66 3.96
C PHE A 148 18.55 12.05 5.06
N GLY A 149 19.25 13.18 4.88
CA GLY A 149 20.14 13.75 5.90
C GLY A 149 19.41 14.15 7.17
N ASN A 150 18.31 14.89 7.02
CA ASN A 150 17.45 15.35 8.11
C ASN A 150 16.89 14.15 8.90
N SER A 151 16.32 13.17 8.19
CA SER A 151 15.79 11.95 8.81
C SER A 151 16.85 11.12 9.53
N SER A 152 18.10 11.14 9.06
CA SER A 152 19.20 10.36 9.68
C SER A 152 19.79 11.05 10.91
N THR A 153 19.67 12.38 11.00
CA THR A 153 20.33 13.19 12.04
C THR A 153 19.35 13.85 13.00
N GLY A 154 18.04 13.68 12.79
CA GLY A 154 17.01 14.41 13.52
C GLY A 154 17.06 15.92 13.29
N GLY A 155 17.65 16.35 12.17
CA GLY A 155 17.85 17.76 11.86
C GLY A 155 18.93 18.47 12.70
N LEU A 156 19.65 17.75 13.56
CA LEU A 156 20.61 18.34 14.51
C LEU A 156 21.98 18.64 13.90
N ALA A 157 22.32 18.01 12.78
CA ALA A 157 23.61 18.24 12.10
C ALA A 157 23.56 19.50 11.20
N PRO A 158 24.70 20.14 10.90
CA PRO A 158 24.76 21.22 9.91
C PRO A 158 24.27 20.76 8.52
N LEU A 159 23.69 21.67 7.72
CA LEU A 159 23.06 21.34 6.43
C LEU A 159 24.00 20.56 5.47
N GLU A 160 25.27 20.96 5.36
CA GLU A 160 26.23 20.24 4.51
C GLU A 160 26.51 18.82 5.00
N THR A 161 26.57 18.62 6.32
CA THR A 161 26.72 17.29 6.91
C THR A 161 25.48 16.43 6.67
N GLN A 162 24.28 17.02 6.83
CA GLN A 162 23.02 16.32 6.50
C GLN A 162 23.02 15.89 5.03
N ARG A 163 23.33 16.81 4.11
CA ARG A 163 23.40 16.51 2.67
C ARG A 163 24.37 15.38 2.37
N ALA A 164 25.59 15.41 2.91
CA ALA A 164 26.60 14.37 2.69
C ALA A 164 26.15 12.99 3.21
N ILE A 165 25.52 12.95 4.40
CA ILE A 165 24.92 11.72 4.95
C ILE A 165 23.80 11.23 4.05
N GLY A 166 22.92 12.13 3.60
CA GLY A 166 21.79 11.81 2.74
C GLY A 166 22.21 11.20 1.40
N GLU A 167 23.16 11.82 0.70
CA GLU A 167 23.71 11.30 -0.56
C GLU A 167 24.23 9.86 -0.41
N LYS A 168 24.95 9.59 0.69
CA LYS A 168 25.46 8.23 0.98
C LYS A 168 24.31 7.24 1.21
N ARG A 169 23.23 7.63 1.89
CA ARG A 169 22.08 6.76 2.17
C ARG A 169 21.24 6.51 0.91
N MET A 170 21.04 7.51 0.07
CA MET A 170 20.26 7.43 -1.17
C MET A 170 20.77 6.36 -2.13
N ALA A 171 22.09 6.24 -2.29
CA ALA A 171 22.71 5.29 -3.23
C ALA A 171 22.24 3.84 -3.05
N ARG A 172 21.98 3.42 -1.80
CA ARG A 172 21.45 2.08 -1.49
C ARG A 172 20.04 1.88 -2.05
N PHE A 173 19.17 2.88 -1.92
CA PHE A 173 17.76 2.77 -2.32
C PHE A 173 17.59 2.87 -3.83
N ALA A 174 18.40 3.70 -4.49
CA ALA A 174 18.40 3.79 -5.94
C ALA A 174 18.73 2.44 -6.61
N GLY A 175 19.57 1.62 -5.98
CA GLY A 175 19.90 0.27 -6.46
C GLY A 175 18.75 -0.76 -6.45
N PHE A 176 17.57 -0.41 -5.93
CA PHE A 176 16.42 -1.34 -5.91
C PHE A 176 15.56 -1.27 -7.17
N THR A 177 15.66 -0.22 -7.98
CA THR A 177 14.80 -0.04 -9.15
C THR A 177 14.92 -1.14 -10.21
N PRO A 178 16.11 -1.72 -10.51
CA PRO A 178 16.19 -2.78 -11.52
C PRO A 178 15.37 -4.02 -11.12
N GLY A 179 15.36 -4.36 -9.83
CA GLY A 179 14.57 -5.47 -9.31
C GLY A 179 13.05 -5.26 -9.39
N LEU A 180 12.60 -4.04 -9.68
CA LEU A 180 11.19 -3.70 -9.93
C LEU A 180 10.86 -3.63 -11.43
N GLY A 181 11.82 -3.94 -12.30
CA GLY A 181 11.65 -3.86 -13.75
C GLY A 181 11.86 -2.48 -14.35
N VAL A 182 12.48 -1.55 -13.61
CA VAL A 182 12.88 -0.25 -14.15
C VAL A 182 14.17 -0.39 -14.95
N SER A 183 14.11 0.01 -16.22
CA SER A 183 15.24 0.00 -17.16
C SER A 183 15.06 1.10 -18.19
N GLU A 184 16.08 1.34 -19.01
CA GLU A 184 15.97 2.21 -20.19
C GLU A 184 14.83 1.75 -21.12
N THR A 185 14.71 0.45 -21.34
CA THR A 185 13.67 -0.15 -22.19
C THR A 185 12.26 0.11 -21.65
N THR A 186 12.04 -0.08 -20.35
CA THR A 186 10.71 0.05 -19.72
C THR A 186 10.35 1.48 -19.32
N SER A 187 11.34 2.37 -19.20
CA SER A 187 11.14 3.76 -18.74
C SER A 187 10.07 4.53 -19.54
N PRO A 188 10.09 4.54 -20.90
CA PRO A 188 9.04 5.25 -21.67
C PRO A 188 7.63 4.72 -21.41
N ALA A 189 7.48 3.42 -21.15
CA ALA A 189 6.20 2.81 -20.80
C ALA A 189 5.75 3.24 -19.39
N LEU A 190 6.68 3.28 -18.42
CA LEU A 190 6.39 3.71 -17.05
C LEU A 190 5.98 5.20 -17.00
N GLU A 191 6.63 6.08 -17.76
CA GLU A 191 6.22 7.49 -17.86
C GLU A 191 4.81 7.62 -18.45
N TRP A 192 4.56 6.95 -19.58
CA TRP A 192 3.23 6.94 -20.19
C TRP A 192 2.16 6.44 -19.22
N GLN A 193 2.43 5.33 -18.51
CA GLN A 193 1.50 4.77 -17.55
C GLN A 193 1.18 5.73 -16.41
N PHE A 194 2.16 6.50 -15.92
CA PHE A 194 1.93 7.48 -14.88
C PHE A 194 0.97 8.57 -15.35
N HIS A 195 1.18 9.11 -16.55
CA HIS A 195 0.28 10.13 -17.11
C HIS A 195 -1.13 9.58 -17.38
N GLU A 196 -1.26 8.35 -17.89
CA GLU A 196 -2.59 7.73 -18.08
C GLU A 196 -3.30 7.46 -16.74
N LEU A 197 -2.57 6.97 -15.73
CA LEU A 197 -3.12 6.78 -14.39
C LEU A 197 -3.63 8.11 -13.82
N LEU A 198 -2.85 9.19 -13.94
CA LEU A 198 -3.25 10.52 -13.48
C LEU A 198 -4.51 11.03 -14.19
N LYS A 199 -4.66 10.80 -15.50
CA LYS A 199 -5.90 11.17 -16.21
C LYS A 199 -7.12 10.42 -15.69
N LEU A 200 -6.98 9.12 -15.42
CA LEU A 200 -8.07 8.29 -14.89
C LEU A 200 -8.45 8.72 -13.46
N MET A 201 -7.44 8.98 -12.62
CA MET A 201 -7.65 9.45 -11.25
C MET A 201 -8.21 10.88 -11.21
N GLU A 202 -7.78 11.78 -12.09
CA GLU A 202 -8.34 13.13 -12.21
C GLU A 202 -9.82 13.09 -12.56
N SER A 203 -10.20 12.30 -13.57
CA SER A 203 -11.60 12.12 -13.94
C SER A 203 -12.42 11.48 -12.82
N HIS A 204 -11.82 10.59 -12.03
CA HIS A 204 -12.49 9.98 -10.88
C HIS A 204 -12.69 11.01 -9.75
N PHE A 205 -11.65 11.76 -9.38
CA PHE A 205 -11.72 12.72 -8.27
C PHE A 205 -12.49 14.00 -8.59
N ASP A 206 -12.72 14.30 -9.87
CA ASP A 206 -13.71 15.30 -10.29
C ASP A 206 -15.12 14.92 -9.82
N GLN A 207 -15.42 13.62 -9.75
CA GLN A 207 -16.73 13.10 -9.36
C GLN A 207 -16.78 12.68 -7.89
N TYR A 208 -15.78 11.95 -7.41
CA TYR A 208 -15.80 11.30 -6.10
C TYR A 208 -14.67 11.79 -5.18
N PRO A 209 -14.89 11.89 -3.86
CA PRO A 209 -13.84 12.30 -2.94
C PRO A 209 -12.81 11.20 -2.61
N PHE A 210 -13.13 9.93 -2.82
CA PHE A 210 -12.29 8.79 -2.42
C PHE A 210 -12.33 7.68 -3.46
N VAL A 211 -11.33 6.78 -3.43
CA VAL A 211 -11.09 5.77 -4.48
C VAL A 211 -12.31 4.86 -4.74
N LEU A 212 -13.09 4.57 -3.70
CA LEU A 212 -14.30 3.74 -3.80
C LEU A 212 -15.60 4.56 -3.83
N GLY A 213 -15.53 5.87 -4.04
CA GLY A 213 -16.67 6.77 -4.09
C GLY A 213 -16.67 7.81 -2.96
N ASP A 214 -17.75 7.85 -2.18
CA ASP A 214 -18.00 8.93 -1.22
C ASP A 214 -17.41 8.71 0.19
N GLU A 215 -16.72 7.60 0.39
CA GLU A 215 -16.23 7.17 1.70
C GLU A 215 -14.76 6.74 1.62
N ILE A 216 -13.96 7.23 2.57
CA ILE A 216 -12.56 6.82 2.69
C ILE A 216 -12.47 5.35 3.08
N SER A 217 -11.51 4.65 2.51
CA SER A 217 -11.32 3.21 2.73
C SER A 217 -9.84 2.81 2.70
N LEU A 218 -9.58 1.53 2.89
CA LEU A 218 -8.25 0.91 2.74
C LEU A 218 -7.62 1.22 1.38
N ALA A 219 -8.44 1.33 0.31
CA ALA A 219 -7.96 1.69 -1.02
C ALA A 219 -7.26 3.05 -1.00
N ASP A 220 -7.82 4.04 -0.29
CA ASP A 220 -7.25 5.38 -0.20
C ASP A 220 -5.91 5.35 0.54
N PHE A 221 -5.82 4.70 1.70
CA PHE A 221 -4.56 4.60 2.44
C PHE A 221 -3.48 3.85 1.67
N ALA A 222 -3.86 2.78 0.96
CA ALA A 222 -2.93 2.00 0.17
C ALA A 222 -2.35 2.82 -0.99
N LEU A 223 -3.20 3.44 -1.82
CA LEU A 223 -2.74 4.29 -2.92
C LEU A 223 -1.97 5.49 -2.38
N TRP A 224 -2.45 6.12 -1.30
CA TRP A 224 -1.78 7.24 -0.66
C TRP A 224 -0.37 6.86 -0.20
N GLY A 225 -0.14 5.60 0.20
CA GLY A 225 1.19 5.08 0.50
C GLY A 225 2.21 5.39 -0.59
N SER A 226 1.88 5.15 -1.86
CA SER A 226 2.72 5.49 -3.02
C SER A 226 2.67 6.98 -3.38
N PHE A 227 1.49 7.60 -3.28
CA PHE A 227 1.29 8.98 -3.69
C PHE A 227 1.86 9.99 -2.69
N GLY A 228 1.46 10.00 -1.43
CA GLY A 228 1.85 11.04 -0.46
C GLY A 228 3.36 11.17 -0.25
N PRO A 229 4.04 10.12 0.26
CA PRO A 229 5.46 10.18 0.63
C PRO A 229 6.43 10.29 -0.53
N HIS A 230 6.05 9.82 -1.73
CA HIS A 230 6.90 9.77 -2.92
C HIS A 230 6.35 10.68 -4.01
N LEU A 231 5.31 10.27 -4.73
CA LEU A 231 4.89 10.96 -5.96
C LEU A 231 4.41 12.40 -5.74
N GLY A 232 3.75 12.69 -4.62
CA GLY A 232 3.21 13.98 -4.24
C GLY A 232 4.17 14.85 -3.42
N ARG A 233 5.20 14.24 -2.81
CA ARG A 233 6.24 14.94 -2.04
C ARG A 233 7.45 15.29 -2.90
N ASP A 234 7.91 14.38 -3.74
CA ASP A 234 9.12 14.55 -4.52
C ASP A 234 8.92 15.61 -5.60
N PRO A 235 9.86 16.57 -5.79
CA PRO A 235 9.65 17.73 -6.64
C PRO A 235 9.20 17.41 -8.07
N VAL A 236 9.80 16.41 -8.72
CA VAL A 236 9.50 16.09 -10.13
C VAL A 236 8.08 15.54 -10.30
N PRO A 237 7.69 14.41 -9.69
CA PRO A 237 6.33 13.88 -9.84
C PRO A 237 5.28 14.81 -9.21
N SER A 238 5.61 15.53 -8.12
CA SER A 238 4.67 16.46 -7.49
C SER A 238 4.33 17.62 -8.42
N PHE A 239 5.32 18.14 -9.16
CA PHE A 239 5.08 19.17 -10.17
C PHE A 239 4.12 18.65 -11.26
N ILE A 240 4.31 17.42 -11.74
CA ILE A 240 3.43 16.81 -12.74
C ILE A 240 2.00 16.67 -12.20
N ILE A 241 1.83 16.09 -11.00
CA ILE A 241 0.51 15.93 -10.37
C ILE A 241 -0.18 17.29 -10.23
N LYS A 242 0.50 18.28 -9.66
CA LYS A 242 -0.08 19.61 -9.38
C LYS A 242 -0.43 20.40 -10.65
N THR A 243 0.22 20.13 -11.77
CA THR A 243 0.00 20.86 -13.03
C THR A 243 -0.90 20.14 -14.02
N GLN A 244 -1.02 18.82 -13.92
CA GLN A 244 -1.78 18.00 -14.88
C GLN A 244 -2.99 17.26 -14.28
N ALA A 245 -2.98 17.02 -12.97
CA ALA A 245 -4.03 16.30 -12.25
C ALA A 245 -4.29 16.92 -10.86
N PRO A 246 -4.75 18.18 -10.79
CA PRO A 246 -4.97 18.88 -9.52
C PRO A 246 -6.00 18.20 -8.61
N GLY A 247 -7.01 17.51 -9.14
CA GLY A 247 -7.94 16.69 -8.35
C GLY A 247 -7.24 15.53 -7.61
N VAL A 248 -6.20 14.95 -8.20
CA VAL A 248 -5.33 13.97 -7.52
C VAL A 248 -4.55 14.63 -6.38
N TRP A 249 -3.99 15.82 -6.59
CA TRP A 249 -3.34 16.57 -5.52
C TRP A 249 -4.31 16.88 -4.37
N GLU A 250 -5.53 17.31 -4.69
CA GLU A 250 -6.56 17.56 -3.68
C GLU A 250 -6.91 16.31 -2.88
N TRP A 251 -6.98 15.14 -3.51
CA TRP A 251 -7.19 13.87 -2.82
C TRP A 251 -6.00 13.52 -1.89
N ILE A 252 -4.75 13.74 -2.33
CA ILE A 252 -3.57 13.53 -1.47
C ILE A 252 -3.66 14.40 -0.21
N GLU A 253 -4.02 15.67 -0.35
CA GLU A 253 -4.19 16.57 0.78
C GLU A 253 -5.36 16.13 1.68
N ARG A 254 -6.51 15.79 1.09
CA ARG A 254 -7.71 15.35 1.79
C ARG A 254 -7.45 14.14 2.69
N VAL A 255 -6.81 13.11 2.15
CA VAL A 255 -6.50 11.88 2.90
C VAL A 255 -5.47 12.15 4.01
N ASN A 256 -4.50 13.03 3.79
CA ASN A 256 -3.44 13.34 4.77
C ASN A 256 -3.85 14.30 5.89
N SER A 257 -4.63 15.32 5.57
CA SER A 257 -4.93 16.43 6.49
C SER A 257 -6.36 16.37 7.04
N GLY A 258 -7.16 15.42 6.54
CA GLY A 258 -8.49 15.17 7.03
C GLY A 258 -9.38 16.40 7.02
N HIS A 259 -9.14 17.42 6.18
CA HIS A 259 -9.97 18.62 5.99
C HIS A 259 -9.60 19.33 4.68
N ARG A 260 -10.56 19.50 3.76
CA ARG A 260 -10.44 20.51 2.70
C ARG A 260 -10.97 21.84 3.25
N TRP A 261 -10.11 22.85 3.41
CA TRP A 261 -10.54 24.17 3.91
C TRP A 261 -11.61 24.82 3.01
N ALA A 262 -11.59 24.52 1.71
CA ALA A 262 -12.63 24.88 0.77
C ALA A 262 -13.68 23.76 0.62
N GLY A 263 -14.75 23.80 1.39
CA GLY A 263 -15.85 22.82 1.27
C GLY A 263 -17.14 23.31 1.92
N GLN A 264 -18.30 22.85 1.44
CA GLN A 264 -19.60 23.21 2.01
C GLN A 264 -19.69 22.86 3.50
N HIS A 265 -19.11 21.72 3.90
CA HIS A 265 -19.05 21.30 5.30
C HIS A 265 -18.22 22.25 6.17
N VAL A 266 -17.06 22.73 5.68
CA VAL A 266 -16.26 23.74 6.39
C VAL A 266 -16.99 25.08 6.46
N ARG A 267 -17.65 25.51 5.38
CA ARG A 267 -18.44 26.76 5.36
C ARG A 267 -19.58 26.75 6.38
N ASN A 268 -20.18 25.59 6.62
CA ASN A 268 -21.29 25.45 7.55
C ASN A 268 -20.84 25.06 8.98
N GLY A 269 -19.54 25.14 9.30
CA GLY A 269 -19.01 24.85 10.63
C GLY A 269 -18.89 23.36 10.99
N ASN A 270 -19.30 22.47 10.09
CA ASN A 270 -19.28 21.01 10.29
C ASN A 270 -18.11 20.34 9.57
N GLY A 271 -17.03 21.08 9.30
CA GLY A 271 -15.85 20.58 8.60
C GLY A 271 -15.30 19.33 9.28
N ALA A 272 -14.94 19.46 10.56
CA ALA A 272 -14.33 18.38 11.34
C ALA A 272 -15.16 17.11 11.52
N GLN A 273 -16.49 17.22 11.46
CA GLN A 273 -17.38 16.07 11.61
C GLN A 273 -17.50 15.24 10.32
N ASN A 274 -17.12 15.82 9.18
CA ASN A 274 -17.49 15.34 7.84
C ASN A 274 -16.28 15.12 6.92
N SER A 275 -15.09 15.52 7.36
CA SER A 275 -13.90 15.51 6.51
C SER A 275 -13.34 14.13 6.17
N TYR A 276 -13.74 13.12 6.94
CA TYR A 276 -13.36 11.73 6.74
C TYR A 276 -14.43 10.92 6.02
N GLY A 277 -15.48 11.59 5.54
CA GLY A 277 -16.58 10.97 4.81
C GLY A 277 -17.93 11.63 5.11
N THR A 278 -18.21 12.76 4.48
CA THR A 278 -19.58 12.99 4.00
C THR A 278 -19.55 13.38 2.53
N ARG A 279 -20.05 12.44 1.73
CA ARG A 279 -20.94 12.63 0.59
C ARG A 279 -20.81 13.97 -0.13
N LYS A 280 -20.47 13.93 -1.43
CA LYS A 280 -21.11 14.92 -2.30
C LYS A 280 -22.62 14.71 -2.19
N MET A 281 -23.42 15.77 -2.22
CA MET A 281 -24.90 15.74 -2.07
C MET A 281 -25.64 14.79 -3.05
N GLN A 282 -24.93 14.11 -3.96
CA GLN A 282 -25.48 13.26 -5.01
C GLN A 282 -25.46 11.75 -4.71
N ALA A 283 -24.83 11.27 -3.64
CA ALA A 283 -24.75 9.82 -3.41
C ALA A 283 -26.07 9.23 -2.85
N GLN A 284 -26.60 8.23 -3.55
CA GLN A 284 -27.60 7.31 -3.02
C GLN A 284 -26.96 6.34 -2.02
N ASP A 285 -27.79 5.84 -1.09
CA ASP A 285 -27.59 4.81 -0.05
C ASP A 285 -26.14 4.28 0.19
N PRO A 286 -25.56 4.46 1.39
CA PRO A 286 -24.19 4.02 1.71
C PRO A 286 -24.03 2.49 1.75
N ASP A 287 -25.13 1.74 1.81
CA ASP A 287 -25.15 0.28 1.81
C ASP A 287 -25.13 -0.33 0.39
N VAL A 288 -24.96 0.49 -0.64
CA VAL A 288 -24.77 -0.02 -2.01
C VAL A 288 -23.45 -0.77 -2.09
N ASP A 289 -23.56 -2.09 -2.24
CA ASP A 289 -22.43 -2.97 -2.54
C ASP A 289 -22.04 -2.82 -4.02
N ASP A 290 -21.48 -1.67 -4.36
CA ASP A 290 -20.88 -1.40 -5.65
C ASP A 290 -19.82 -0.29 -5.59
N VAL A 291 -19.07 -0.12 -6.67
CA VAL A 291 -18.08 0.96 -6.82
C VAL A 291 -18.36 1.77 -8.07
N PRO A 292 -17.92 3.04 -8.15
CA PRO A 292 -18.06 3.83 -9.37
C PRO A 292 -17.42 3.19 -10.61
N ASP A 293 -18.01 3.40 -11.79
CA ASP A 293 -17.42 3.02 -13.08
C ASP A 293 -16.00 3.57 -13.28
N SER A 294 -15.73 4.77 -12.76
CA SER A 294 -14.41 5.39 -12.79
C SER A 294 -13.39 4.63 -11.93
N THR A 295 -13.81 4.03 -10.81
CA THR A 295 -12.99 3.15 -9.98
C THR A 295 -12.57 1.89 -10.76
N PHE A 296 -13.51 1.28 -11.50
CA PHE A 296 -13.19 0.14 -12.36
C PHE A 296 -12.18 0.50 -13.46
N LYS A 297 -12.25 1.69 -14.03
CA LYS A 297 -11.27 2.15 -15.03
C LYS A 297 -9.86 2.19 -14.46
N ILE A 298 -9.68 2.72 -13.24
CA ILE A 298 -8.39 2.74 -12.54
C ILE A 298 -7.93 1.31 -12.21
N MET A 299 -8.81 0.50 -11.63
CA MET A 299 -8.50 -0.88 -11.24
C MET A 299 -8.08 -1.73 -12.44
N ARG A 300 -8.88 -1.71 -13.53
CA ARG A 300 -8.56 -2.37 -14.80
C ARG A 300 -7.21 -1.91 -15.33
N PHE A 301 -6.94 -0.60 -15.31
CA PHE A 301 -5.69 -0.06 -15.80
C PHE A 301 -4.49 -0.67 -15.06
N LEU A 302 -4.52 -0.71 -13.73
CA LEU A 302 -3.43 -1.30 -12.94
C LEU A 302 -3.35 -2.84 -13.10
N MET A 303 -4.51 -3.52 -13.07
CA MET A 303 -4.60 -4.98 -13.19
C MET A 303 -4.17 -5.51 -14.55
N THR A 304 -4.35 -4.75 -15.63
CA THR A 304 -3.97 -5.20 -16.98
C THR A 304 -2.48 -5.50 -17.06
N ASP A 305 -1.64 -4.69 -16.39
CA ASP A 305 -0.19 -4.87 -16.41
C ASP A 305 0.28 -5.78 -15.26
N TYR A 306 -0.33 -5.67 -14.07
CA TYR A 306 0.11 -6.43 -12.90
C TYR A 306 -0.44 -7.86 -12.83
N GLY A 307 -1.65 -8.12 -13.33
CA GLY A 307 -2.29 -9.43 -13.27
C GLY A 307 -1.42 -10.58 -13.78
N PRO A 308 -0.80 -10.46 -14.99
CA PRO A 308 0.12 -11.49 -15.49
C PRO A 308 1.36 -11.70 -14.61
N ILE A 309 1.88 -10.64 -13.99
CA ILE A 309 3.01 -10.71 -13.05
C ILE A 309 2.61 -11.45 -11.78
N LEU A 310 1.41 -11.18 -11.25
CA LEU A 310 0.87 -11.88 -10.09
C LEU A 310 0.69 -13.37 -10.37
N GLN A 311 0.11 -13.73 -11.52
CA GLN A 311 -0.02 -15.14 -11.95
C GLN A 311 1.35 -15.84 -11.98
N ALA A 312 2.34 -15.24 -12.65
CA ALA A 312 3.69 -15.81 -12.69
C ALA A 312 4.29 -15.96 -11.29
N THR A 313 4.04 -15.00 -10.40
CA THR A 313 4.49 -15.05 -9.00
C THR A 313 3.84 -16.20 -8.24
N VAL A 314 2.55 -16.46 -8.45
CA VAL A 314 1.84 -17.61 -7.88
C VAL A 314 2.46 -18.91 -8.38
N ASP A 315 2.62 -19.07 -9.68
CA ASP A 315 3.14 -20.29 -10.29
C ASP A 315 4.57 -20.60 -9.80
N ARG A 316 5.44 -19.58 -9.78
CA ARG A 316 6.81 -19.70 -9.25
C ARG A 316 6.82 -20.05 -7.77
N THR A 317 5.90 -19.50 -6.98
CA THR A 317 5.80 -19.81 -5.55
C THR A 317 5.37 -21.25 -5.31
N ILE A 318 4.36 -21.72 -6.05
CA ILE A 318 3.91 -23.12 -6.00
C ILE A 318 5.07 -24.05 -6.35
N GLN A 319 5.72 -23.83 -7.49
CA GLN A 319 6.89 -24.61 -7.92
C GLN A 319 8.01 -24.63 -6.87
N TYR A 320 8.29 -23.49 -6.24
CA TYR A 320 9.29 -23.40 -5.18
C TYR A 320 8.90 -24.25 -3.97
N THR A 321 7.65 -24.17 -3.51
CA THR A 321 7.18 -24.93 -2.34
C THR A 321 7.13 -26.44 -2.61
N GLU A 322 6.72 -26.86 -3.80
CA GLU A 322 6.73 -28.27 -4.22
C GLU A 322 8.16 -28.82 -4.27
N LYS A 323 9.09 -28.06 -4.86
CA LYS A 323 10.50 -28.45 -4.93
C LYS A 323 11.15 -28.55 -3.56
N LYS A 324 10.83 -27.63 -2.64
CA LYS A 324 11.34 -27.67 -1.26
C LYS A 324 10.76 -28.83 -0.47
N GLY A 325 9.49 -29.17 -0.70
CA GLY A 325 8.77 -30.20 0.03
C GLY A 325 8.49 -29.81 1.48
N GLY A 326 7.62 -30.61 2.13
CA GLY A 326 7.21 -30.40 3.51
C GLY A 326 5.98 -29.52 3.69
N ASP A 327 5.42 -29.57 4.90
CA ASP A 327 4.15 -28.91 5.18
C ASP A 327 4.29 -27.42 5.52
N ARG A 328 5.44 -26.98 6.02
CA ARG A 328 5.73 -25.57 6.32
C ARG A 328 7.00 -25.14 5.59
N VAL A 329 6.87 -24.26 4.60
CA VAL A 329 7.98 -23.83 3.75
C VAL A 329 8.20 -22.33 3.90
N ALA A 330 9.41 -21.94 4.33
CA ALA A 330 9.79 -20.54 4.39
C ALA A 330 9.97 -19.95 2.98
N LEU A 331 9.26 -18.85 2.72
CA LEU A 331 9.32 -18.12 1.47
C LEU A 331 10.45 -17.07 1.54
N PRO A 332 11.42 -17.09 0.61
CA PRO A 332 12.41 -16.03 0.51
C PRO A 332 11.75 -14.75 0.01
N ARG A 333 12.32 -13.58 0.29
CA ARG A 333 11.82 -12.28 -0.19
C ARG A 333 11.57 -12.20 -1.70
N ALA A 334 12.39 -12.91 -2.47
CA ALA A 334 12.24 -13.01 -3.91
C ALA A 334 12.65 -14.40 -4.41
N LEU A 335 11.96 -14.89 -5.44
CA LEU A 335 12.21 -16.17 -6.12
C LEU A 335 12.98 -15.97 -7.43
N GLY A 336 14.07 -15.20 -7.37
CA GLY A 336 14.82 -14.78 -8.54
C GLY A 336 14.08 -13.69 -9.32
N GLU A 337 14.28 -13.69 -10.64
CA GLU A 337 13.65 -12.76 -11.58
C GLU A 337 12.84 -13.52 -12.63
N ASP A 338 11.88 -12.82 -13.22
CA ASP A 338 11.05 -13.29 -14.33
C ASP A 338 10.81 -12.17 -15.34
N ASP A 339 10.59 -12.59 -16.59
CA ASP A 339 10.22 -11.68 -17.66
C ASP A 339 8.78 -11.22 -17.46
N PHE A 340 8.52 -9.95 -17.78
CA PHE A 340 7.18 -9.39 -17.81
C PHE A 340 6.98 -8.50 -19.03
N THR A 341 5.73 -8.20 -19.32
CA THR A 341 5.36 -7.20 -20.32
C THR A 341 4.56 -6.08 -19.66
N VAL A 342 4.76 -4.87 -20.16
CA VAL A 342 4.07 -3.68 -19.69
C VAL A 342 3.56 -2.88 -20.89
N ARG A 343 2.36 -2.33 -20.81
CA ARG A 343 1.83 -1.46 -21.86
C ARG A 343 2.60 -0.15 -21.90
N GLY A 344 2.99 0.24 -23.10
CA GLY A 344 3.59 1.53 -23.41
C GLY A 344 2.88 2.21 -24.58
N PRO A 345 3.34 3.41 -24.96
CA PRO A 345 2.67 4.25 -25.96
C PRO A 345 2.62 3.64 -27.37
N GLN A 346 3.52 2.69 -27.68
CA GLN A 346 3.63 2.03 -28.98
C GLN A 346 3.30 0.53 -28.93
N GLY A 347 2.69 0.06 -27.83
CA GLY A 347 2.39 -1.36 -27.61
C GLY A 347 3.09 -1.91 -26.37
N PHE A 348 3.24 -3.24 -26.30
CA PHE A 348 3.83 -3.90 -25.14
C PHE A 348 5.37 -3.87 -25.18
N VAL A 349 5.95 -3.57 -24.03
CA VAL A 349 7.40 -3.55 -23.81
C VAL A 349 7.77 -4.69 -22.87
N LYS A 350 8.86 -5.40 -23.17
CA LYS A 350 9.39 -6.46 -22.30
C LYS A 350 10.38 -5.90 -21.29
N GLY A 351 10.37 -6.47 -20.09
CA GLY A 351 11.36 -6.23 -19.04
C GLY A 351 11.55 -7.49 -18.18
N SER A 352 12.44 -7.41 -17.19
CA SER A 352 12.63 -8.43 -16.17
C SER A 352 12.47 -7.80 -14.79
N ARG A 353 11.82 -8.48 -13.85
CA ARG A 353 11.68 -8.02 -12.46
C ARG A 353 11.80 -9.17 -11.48
N ARG A 354 12.04 -8.86 -10.21
CA ARG A 354 12.02 -9.85 -9.13
C ARG A 354 10.63 -10.42 -8.93
N VAL A 355 10.58 -11.72 -8.67
CA VAL A 355 9.38 -12.44 -8.23
C VAL A 355 9.23 -12.27 -6.73
N GLN A 356 8.47 -11.28 -6.28
CA GLN A 356 8.34 -10.91 -4.87
C GLN A 356 7.27 -11.78 -4.19
N THR A 357 7.65 -12.52 -3.15
CA THR A 357 6.74 -13.47 -2.47
C THR A 357 5.74 -12.79 -1.53
N HIS A 358 5.94 -11.51 -1.22
CA HIS A 358 5.01 -10.73 -0.42
C HIS A 358 3.62 -10.64 -1.06
N ALA A 359 3.57 -10.50 -2.40
CA ALA A 359 2.33 -10.54 -3.18
C ALA A 359 1.49 -11.81 -2.93
N ILE A 360 2.10 -12.94 -2.57
CA ILE A 360 1.38 -14.19 -2.28
C ILE A 360 0.67 -14.11 -0.93
N TRP A 361 1.30 -13.50 0.07
CA TRP A 361 0.65 -13.24 1.35
C TRP A 361 -0.53 -12.29 1.20
N GLU A 362 -0.39 -11.27 0.36
CA GLU A 362 -1.49 -10.35 0.06
C GLU A 362 -2.64 -11.03 -0.69
N LEU A 363 -2.33 -11.84 -1.70
CA LEU A 363 -3.33 -12.63 -2.41
C LEU A 363 -4.04 -13.60 -1.47
N ASP A 364 -3.31 -14.30 -0.61
CA ASP A 364 -3.86 -15.24 0.37
C ASP A 364 -4.81 -14.54 1.36
N ARG A 365 -4.47 -13.32 1.79
CA ARG A 365 -5.35 -12.48 2.62
C ARG A 365 -6.65 -12.11 1.89
N ILE A 366 -6.58 -11.73 0.61
CA ILE A 366 -7.77 -11.47 -0.22
C ILE A 366 -8.63 -12.74 -0.30
N VAL A 367 -7.98 -13.89 -0.51
CA VAL A 367 -8.64 -15.20 -0.59
C VAL A 367 -9.40 -15.49 0.71
N ALA A 368 -8.72 -15.40 1.85
CA ALA A 368 -9.29 -15.70 3.15
C ALA A 368 -10.43 -14.75 3.54
N ARG A 369 -10.32 -13.45 3.22
CA ARG A 369 -11.25 -12.40 3.69
C ARG A 369 -12.46 -12.20 2.78
N SER A 370 -12.28 -12.29 1.45
CA SER A 370 -13.32 -11.92 0.48
C SER A 370 -13.85 -13.11 -0.32
N LEU A 371 -13.07 -14.19 -0.41
CA LEU A 371 -13.29 -15.30 -1.34
C LEU A 371 -13.41 -16.64 -0.61
N SER A 372 -13.94 -16.60 0.61
CA SER A 372 -13.97 -17.71 1.57
C SER A 372 -14.81 -18.92 1.14
N SER A 373 -15.68 -18.76 0.12
CA SER A 373 -16.46 -19.86 -0.45
C SER A 373 -16.34 -19.91 -1.98
N GLY A 374 -16.65 -21.06 -2.58
CA GLY A 374 -16.72 -21.19 -4.04
C GLY A 374 -17.73 -20.23 -4.66
N GLN A 375 -18.89 -20.04 -4.02
CA GLN A 375 -19.92 -19.11 -4.49
C GLN A 375 -19.47 -17.65 -4.42
N ALA A 376 -18.86 -17.23 -3.31
CA ALA A 376 -18.32 -15.87 -3.17
C ALA A 376 -17.24 -15.60 -4.23
N ARG A 377 -16.38 -16.58 -4.50
CA ARG A 377 -15.37 -16.50 -5.57
C ARG A 377 -15.98 -16.27 -6.94
N THR A 378 -16.93 -17.10 -7.34
CA THR A 378 -17.59 -16.95 -8.64
C THR A 378 -18.26 -15.59 -8.76
N SER A 379 -19.04 -15.19 -7.75
CA SER A 379 -19.79 -13.93 -7.78
C SER A 379 -18.88 -12.70 -7.85
N LEU A 380 -17.79 -12.65 -7.10
CA LEU A 380 -16.85 -11.52 -7.13
C LEU A 380 -16.02 -11.47 -8.42
N LEU A 381 -15.70 -12.62 -9.01
CA LEU A 381 -15.02 -12.65 -10.32
C LEU A 381 -15.95 -12.24 -11.46
N GLU A 382 -17.23 -12.62 -11.42
CA GLU A 382 -18.25 -12.13 -12.37
C GLU A 382 -18.47 -10.62 -12.24
N TRP A 383 -18.52 -10.11 -11.00
CA TRP A 383 -18.57 -8.67 -10.75
C TRP A 383 -17.33 -7.95 -11.30
N LEU A 384 -16.12 -8.49 -11.07
CA LEU A 384 -14.89 -7.94 -11.63
C LEU A 384 -14.89 -8.00 -13.16
N GLU A 385 -15.41 -9.07 -13.77
CA GLU A 385 -15.56 -9.17 -15.23
C GLU A 385 -16.46 -8.07 -15.78
N SER A 386 -17.57 -7.76 -15.09
CA SER A 386 -18.51 -6.73 -15.51
C SER A 386 -17.91 -5.32 -15.57
N GLY A 387 -16.98 -4.98 -14.66
CA GLY A 387 -16.36 -3.66 -14.59
C GLY A 387 -14.96 -3.55 -15.21
N CYS A 388 -14.11 -4.57 -15.01
CA CYS A 388 -12.73 -4.61 -15.48
C CYS A 388 -12.53 -5.42 -16.77
N GLY A 389 -13.56 -6.12 -17.25
CA GLY A 389 -13.51 -6.93 -18.46
C GLY A 389 -12.96 -8.34 -18.24
N LYS A 390 -13.23 -9.19 -19.23
CA LYS A 390 -12.98 -10.64 -19.19
C LYS A 390 -11.52 -11.01 -18.98
N ASP A 391 -10.59 -10.31 -19.62
CA ASP A 391 -9.17 -10.63 -19.51
C ASP A 391 -8.65 -10.40 -18.09
N CYS A 392 -8.99 -9.27 -17.45
CA CYS A 392 -8.63 -9.00 -16.07
C CYS A 392 -9.21 -10.04 -15.10
N ALA A 393 -10.50 -10.35 -15.23
CA ALA A 393 -11.16 -11.33 -14.38
C ALA A 393 -10.57 -12.73 -14.56
N LYS A 394 -10.30 -13.14 -15.81
CA LYS A 394 -9.68 -14.43 -16.13
C LYS A 394 -8.29 -14.53 -15.52
N THR A 395 -7.42 -13.53 -15.70
CA THR A 395 -6.04 -13.57 -15.20
C THR A 395 -6.01 -13.62 -13.67
N LEU A 396 -6.78 -12.77 -12.98
CA LEU A 396 -6.85 -12.82 -11.52
C LEU A 396 -7.48 -14.13 -11.03
N GLY A 397 -8.55 -14.59 -11.69
CA GLY A 397 -9.22 -15.84 -11.38
C GLY A 397 -8.30 -17.05 -11.49
N SER A 398 -7.46 -17.12 -12.54
CA SER A 398 -6.45 -18.17 -12.68
C SER A 398 -5.42 -18.15 -11.55
N ALA A 399 -4.99 -16.96 -11.10
CA ALA A 399 -3.99 -16.84 -10.04
C ALA A 399 -4.58 -17.29 -8.69
N ILE A 400 -5.81 -16.85 -8.38
CA ILE A 400 -6.57 -17.28 -7.20
C ILE A 400 -6.79 -18.79 -7.23
N GLU A 401 -7.24 -19.33 -8.37
CA GLU A 401 -7.55 -20.76 -8.50
C GLU A 401 -6.30 -21.61 -8.35
N ALA A 402 -5.18 -21.21 -8.96
CA ALA A 402 -3.90 -21.90 -8.80
C ALA A 402 -3.42 -21.90 -7.34
N TRP A 403 -3.48 -20.74 -6.67
CA TRP A 403 -3.09 -20.64 -5.27
C TRP A 403 -3.97 -21.50 -4.36
N VAL A 404 -5.30 -21.42 -4.49
CA VAL A 404 -6.22 -22.25 -3.69
C VAL A 404 -6.03 -23.74 -3.96
N LYS A 405 -5.83 -24.15 -5.22
CA LYS A 405 -5.58 -25.55 -5.58
C LYS A 405 -4.27 -26.10 -5.03
N SER A 406 -3.30 -25.23 -4.72
CA SER A 406 -2.06 -25.65 -4.07
C SER A 406 -2.30 -26.24 -2.67
N GLY A 407 -3.47 -25.97 -2.07
CA GLY A 407 -3.83 -26.43 -0.72
C GLY A 407 -2.92 -25.83 0.35
N ARG A 408 -2.44 -24.61 0.12
CA ARG A 408 -1.58 -23.86 1.04
C ARG A 408 -2.17 -22.49 1.36
N HIS A 409 -1.91 -22.02 2.58
CA HIS A 409 -2.11 -20.65 3.03
C HIS A 409 -0.78 -20.03 3.45
N VAL A 410 -0.75 -18.71 3.68
CA VAL A 410 0.46 -18.02 4.14
C VAL A 410 0.32 -17.55 5.59
N GLU A 411 1.21 -18.05 6.45
CA GLU A 411 1.41 -17.53 7.80
C GLU A 411 2.60 -16.57 7.85
N ARG A 412 2.59 -15.65 8.81
CA ARG A 412 3.69 -14.73 9.05
C ARG A 412 4.24 -14.92 10.46
N GLU A 413 5.52 -15.27 10.54
CA GLU A 413 6.27 -15.40 11.79
C GLU A 413 7.35 -14.29 11.82
N LYS A 414 7.05 -13.20 12.55
CA LYS A 414 7.82 -11.96 12.50
C LYS A 414 7.99 -11.49 11.05
N ALA A 415 9.22 -11.44 10.54
CA ALA A 415 9.54 -11.00 9.19
C ALA A 415 9.43 -12.10 8.12
N THR A 416 9.21 -13.35 8.52
CA THR A 416 9.25 -14.51 7.62
C THR A 416 7.85 -14.91 7.20
N LEU A 417 7.65 -15.06 5.89
CA LEU A 417 6.44 -15.66 5.33
C LEU A 417 6.63 -17.17 5.23
N LEU A 418 5.62 -17.92 5.66
CA LEU A 418 5.58 -19.38 5.62
C LEU A 418 4.40 -19.82 4.77
N ALA A 419 4.66 -20.57 3.70
CA ALA A 419 3.61 -21.28 2.99
C ALA A 419 3.32 -22.60 3.72
N VAL A 420 2.12 -22.72 4.27
CA VAL A 420 1.69 -23.82 5.14
C VAL A 420 0.64 -24.65 4.41
N SER A 421 0.83 -25.97 4.41
CA SER A 421 -0.11 -26.95 3.85
C SER A 421 -1.33 -27.08 4.75
N GLU A 422 -2.54 -27.03 4.20
CA GLU A 422 -3.79 -27.27 4.94
C GLU A 422 -3.83 -28.65 5.63
N LYS A 423 -3.00 -29.61 5.17
CA LYS A 423 -2.87 -30.93 5.82
C LYS A 423 -2.17 -30.84 7.18
N ALA A 424 -1.31 -29.85 7.42
CA ALA A 424 -0.63 -29.70 8.71
C ALA A 424 -1.57 -29.29 9.84
N ASP A 425 -2.65 -28.56 9.54
CA ASP A 425 -3.62 -28.14 10.56
C ASP A 425 -4.49 -29.31 11.05
N LYS A 426 -4.67 -30.34 10.22
CA LYS A 426 -5.42 -31.57 10.59
C LYS A 426 -4.67 -32.47 11.57
N GLY A 427 -3.39 -32.21 11.86
CA GLY A 427 -2.59 -32.94 12.85
C GLY A 427 -2.58 -32.32 14.25
N LYS A 428 -3.30 -31.20 14.47
CA LYS A 428 -3.36 -30.46 15.75
C LYS A 428 -4.73 -30.51 16.45
N LEU A 429 -5.68 -31.30 15.95
CA LEU A 429 -6.99 -31.51 16.57
C LEU A 429 -7.03 -32.82 17.36
#